data_AF-A0A3B5KL71-F1
#
_entry.id   AF-A0A3B5KL71-F1
#
_cell.length_a   1.000
_cell.length_b   1.000
_cell.length_c   1.000
_cell.angle_alpha   90.00
_cell.angle_beta   90.00
_cell.angle_gamma   90.00
#
_symmetry.space_group_name_H-M   'P 1'
#
loop_
_entity.id
_entity.type
_entity.pdbx_description
1 polymer ?
#
loop_
_entity_poly.entity_id
_entity_poly.type
_entity_poly.pdbx_seq_one_letter_code
_entity_poly.pdbx_strand_id
1 'polypeptide(L)'
;MARSQKDVIDFAALERELSTAIESERRYQRENDAKLRAIDQNVASYEQFRGLVLASHLKPLDKNNKDVGHWKQPWNPHLERQVGQLGLSAASTENMGLLNALKSKMSAWANL
;
A
#
# COMPACT_ATOMS: atom_id res chain seq x y z
N MET A 1 56.62 -0.98 27.33
CA MET A 1 55.88 -1.61 26.22
C MET A 1 55.36 -0.51 25.33
N ALA A 2 55.83 -0.42 24.08
CA ALA A 2 55.37 0.59 23.13
C ALA A 2 54.01 0.16 22.56
N ARG A 3 52.97 0.96 22.81
CA ARG A 3 51.63 0.74 22.26
C ARG A 3 51.73 0.90 20.75
N SER A 4 51.40 -0.15 20.00
CA SER A 4 51.48 -0.12 18.54
C SER A 4 50.46 0.90 18.06
N GLN A 5 50.77 1.70 17.04
CA GLN A 5 49.82 2.65 16.44
C GLN A 5 48.56 1.94 15.87
N LYS A 6 48.59 0.61 15.78
CA LYS A 6 47.46 -0.30 15.49
C LYS A 6 46.47 -0.47 16.66
N ASP A 7 46.80 0.00 17.86
CA ASP A 7 45.96 -0.08 19.07
C ASP A 7 45.10 1.18 19.28
N VAL A 8 45.13 2.13 18.35
CA VAL A 8 44.24 3.31 18.36
C VAL A 8 43.01 2.94 17.55
N ILE A 9 41.93 2.63 18.26
CA ILE A 9 40.64 2.28 17.67
C ILE A 9 40.04 3.54 17.03
N ASP A 10 39.72 3.46 15.73
CA ASP A 10 38.98 4.50 15.02
C ASP A 10 37.47 4.32 15.25
N PHE A 11 36.93 5.05 16.22
CA PHE A 11 35.50 5.03 16.54
C PHE A 11 34.63 5.52 15.38
N ALA A 12 35.11 6.45 14.55
CA ALA A 12 34.34 6.98 13.44
C ALA A 12 34.19 5.95 12.31
N ALA A 13 35.22 5.13 12.08
CA ALA A 13 35.12 3.99 11.16
C ALA A 13 34.13 2.94 11.69
N LEU A 14 34.22 2.59 12.98
CA LEU A 14 33.31 1.65 13.63
C LEU A 14 31.84 2.08 13.59
N GLU A 15 31.55 3.36 13.82
CA GLU A 15 30.18 3.89 13.76
C GLU A 15 29.59 3.80 12.34
N ARG A 16 30.41 4.02 11.31
CA ARG A 16 29.98 3.87 9.91
C ARG A 16 29.71 2.40 9.58
N GLU A 17 30.58 1.50 9.99
CA GLU A 17 30.38 0.06 9.83
C GLU A 17 29.09 -0.38 10.53
N LEU A 18 28.86 0.06 11.77
CA LEU A 18 27.64 -0.24 12.51
C LEU A 18 26.39 0.29 11.79
N SER A 19 26.45 1.54 11.30
CA SER A 19 25.32 2.14 10.60
C SER A 19 24.96 1.37 9.34
N THR A 20 25.97 0.98 8.54
CA THR A 20 25.75 0.17 7.33
C THR A 20 25.22 -1.23 7.65
N ALA A 21 25.72 -1.86 8.71
CA ALA A 21 25.22 -3.16 9.19
C ALA A 21 23.74 -3.07 9.59
N ILE A 22 23.35 -2.05 10.35
CA ILE A 22 21.96 -1.81 10.77
C ILE A 22 21.06 -1.58 9.56
N GLU A 23 21.50 -0.78 8.58
CA GLU A 23 20.71 -0.53 7.36
C GLU A 23 20.53 -1.80 6.52
N SER A 24 21.58 -2.63 6.40
CA SER A 24 21.50 -3.90 5.69
C SER A 24 20.54 -4.87 6.38
N GLU A 25 20.56 -4.93 7.72
CA GLU A 25 19.66 -5.77 8.51
C GLU A 25 18.20 -5.31 8.35
N ARG A 26 17.94 -4.01 8.44
CA ARG A 26 16.60 -3.44 8.21
C ARG A 26 16.08 -3.71 6.80
N ARG A 27 16.96 -3.76 5.81
CA ARG A 27 16.60 -4.13 4.44
C ARG A 27 16.26 -5.62 4.36
N TYR A 28 17.11 -6.48 4.93
CA TYR A 28 16.90 -7.92 4.97
C TYR A 28 15.57 -8.29 5.62
N GLN A 29 15.25 -7.67 6.77
CA GLN A 29 13.99 -7.89 7.48
C GLN A 29 12.77 -7.55 6.61
N ARG A 30 12.77 -6.39 5.95
CA ARG A 30 11.67 -5.99 5.04
C ARG A 30 11.50 -6.94 3.86
N GLU A 31 12.60 -7.39 3.26
CA GLU A 31 12.57 -8.35 2.16
C GLU A 31 12.05 -9.72 2.64
N ASN A 32 12.48 -10.18 3.82
CA ASN A 32 12.03 -11.45 4.39
C ASN A 32 10.54 -11.42 4.75
N ASP A 33 10.06 -10.33 5.36
CA ASP A 33 8.64 -10.13 5.62
C ASP A 33 7.81 -10.11 4.33
N ALA A 34 8.34 -9.56 3.24
CA ALA A 34 7.69 -9.63 1.93
C ALA A 34 7.67 -11.06 1.36
N LYS A 35 8.75 -11.83 1.53
CA LYS A 35 8.80 -13.25 1.13
C LYS A 35 7.74 -14.07 1.87
N LEU A 36 7.68 -13.93 3.20
CA LEU A 36 6.70 -14.62 4.04
C LEU A 36 5.27 -14.25 3.65
N ARG A 37 4.98 -12.95 3.51
CA ARG A 37 3.65 -12.49 3.06
C ARG A 37 3.27 -13.01 1.67
N ALA A 38 4.21 -13.08 0.72
CA ALA A 38 3.94 -13.61 -0.61
C ALA A 38 3.66 -15.12 -0.58
N ILE A 39 4.31 -15.86 0.32
CA ILE A 39 4.04 -17.28 0.55
C ILE A 39 2.65 -17.44 1.18
N ASP A 40 2.32 -16.66 2.21
CA ASP A 40 1.00 -16.69 2.86
C ASP A 40 -0.14 -16.35 1.90
N GLN A 41 0.11 -15.46 0.93
CA GLN A 41 -0.83 -15.11 -0.13
C GLN A 41 -0.95 -16.16 -1.24
N ASN A 42 -0.17 -17.25 -1.20
CA ASN A 42 -0.15 -18.34 -2.20
C ASN A 42 -0.05 -17.82 -3.65
N VAL A 43 0.93 -16.93 -3.90
CA VAL A 43 1.13 -16.30 -5.20
C VAL A 43 1.41 -17.35 -6.29
N ALA A 44 0.71 -17.23 -7.43
CA ALA A 44 0.67 -18.28 -8.45
C ALA A 44 1.92 -18.39 -9.34
N SER A 45 2.76 -17.34 -9.39
CA SER A 45 3.96 -17.33 -10.22
C SER A 45 5.17 -16.69 -9.54
N TYR A 46 6.36 -17.14 -9.93
CA TYR A 46 7.61 -16.59 -9.42
C TYR A 46 7.78 -15.11 -9.77
N GLU A 47 7.34 -14.67 -10.95
CA GLU A 47 7.43 -13.25 -11.34
C GLU A 47 6.60 -12.34 -10.42
N GLN A 48 5.42 -12.80 -9.99
CA GLN A 48 4.62 -12.08 -9.00
C GLN A 48 5.30 -12.07 -7.63
N PHE A 49 5.83 -13.21 -7.19
CA PHE A 49 6.61 -13.30 -5.94
C PHE A 49 7.80 -12.34 -5.94
N ARG A 50 8.59 -12.35 -7.03
CA ARG A 50 9.73 -11.47 -7.23
C ARG A 50 9.32 -10.01 -7.20
N GLY A 51 8.22 -9.65 -7.87
CA GLY A 51 7.66 -8.30 -7.86
C GLY A 51 7.34 -7.82 -6.45
N LEU A 52 6.70 -8.66 -5.63
CA LEU A 52 6.36 -8.32 -4.25
C LEU A 52 7.59 -8.11 -3.37
N VAL A 53 8.61 -8.96 -3.49
CA VAL A 53 9.86 -8.84 -2.71
C VAL A 53 10.64 -7.59 -3.12
N LEU A 54 10.73 -7.29 -4.41
CA LEU A 54 11.39 -6.08 -4.91
C LEU A 54 10.64 -4.81 -4.46
N ALA A 55 9.32 -4.86 -4.43
CA ALA A 55 8.47 -3.76 -3.96
C ALA A 55 8.43 -3.58 -2.43
N SER A 56 9.14 -4.40 -1.65
CA SER A 56 9.12 -4.38 -0.17
C SER A 56 9.55 -3.06 0.45
N HIS A 57 10.36 -2.27 -0.25
CA HIS A 57 10.84 -0.97 0.21
C HIS A 57 9.83 0.17 -0.01
N LEU A 58 8.72 -0.08 -0.71
CA LEU A 58 7.73 0.96 -1.01
C LEU A 58 6.94 1.32 0.24
N LYS A 59 6.87 2.62 0.54
CA LYS A 59 6.05 3.15 1.63
C LYS A 59 4.60 3.27 1.15
N PRO A 60 3.60 2.89 1.96
CA PRO A 60 2.20 3.18 1.65
C PRO A 60 2.01 4.66 1.35
N LEU A 61 1.18 4.97 0.36
CA LEU A 61 0.92 6.35 -0.03
C LEU A 61 0.33 7.13 1.16
N ASP A 62 0.95 8.24 1.52
CA ASP A 62 0.44 9.12 2.57
C ASP A 62 -0.87 9.78 2.11
N LYS A 63 -1.78 10.05 3.05
CA LYS A 63 -3.06 10.73 2.79
C LYS A 63 -2.84 12.12 2.16
N ASN A 64 -1.73 12.75 2.52
CA ASN A 64 -1.30 14.06 2.01
C ASN A 64 -0.58 13.97 0.66
N ASN A 65 -0.14 12.78 0.26
CA ASN A 65 0.49 12.52 -1.03
C ASN A 65 -0.50 11.93 -2.05
N LYS A 66 -1.79 12.12 -1.80
CA LYS A 66 -2.79 11.89 -2.82
C LYS A 66 -2.76 13.11 -3.71
N ASP A 67 -2.19 12.97 -4.90
CA ASP A 67 -2.57 13.83 -6.03
C ASP A 67 -4.04 13.54 -6.33
N VAL A 68 -4.94 14.03 -5.46
CA VAL A 68 -6.37 14.15 -5.74
C VAL A 68 -6.48 15.35 -6.67
N GLY A 69 -5.85 15.26 -7.84
CA GLY A 69 -6.32 16.01 -8.99
C GLY A 69 -7.76 15.58 -9.16
N HIS A 70 -8.69 16.39 -8.65
CA HIS A 70 -10.13 16.29 -8.83
C HIS A 70 -10.46 15.47 -10.07
N TRP A 71 -10.82 14.20 -9.87
CA TRP A 71 -11.12 13.31 -10.98
C TRP A 71 -12.34 13.91 -11.70
N LYS A 72 -12.11 14.68 -12.77
CA LYS A 72 -13.18 15.25 -13.61
C LYS A 72 -13.88 14.19 -14.46
N GLN A 73 -13.39 12.95 -14.42
CA GLN A 73 -13.92 11.84 -15.18
C GLN A 73 -14.66 10.92 -14.20
N PRO A 74 -15.98 10.73 -14.37
CA PRO A 74 -16.69 9.68 -13.67
C PRO A 74 -15.99 8.34 -13.94
N TRP A 75 -15.85 7.50 -12.91
CA TRP A 75 -15.26 6.16 -13.02
C TRP A 75 -15.95 5.28 -14.07
N ASN A 76 -17.17 5.65 -14.48
CA ASN A 76 -17.87 5.05 -15.60
C ASN A 76 -18.54 6.14 -16.49
N PRO A 77 -17.95 6.50 -17.65
CA PRO A 77 -18.47 7.54 -18.53
C PRO A 77 -19.82 7.18 -19.20
N HIS A 78 -20.21 5.90 -19.19
CA HIS A 78 -21.47 5.47 -19.80
C HIS A 78 -22.70 5.71 -18.92
N LEU A 79 -22.53 5.90 -17.60
CA LEU A 79 -23.63 6.21 -16.68
C LEU A 79 -24.26 7.58 -16.98
N GLU A 80 -23.44 8.57 -17.31
CA GLU A 80 -23.88 9.95 -17.55
C GLU A 80 -24.75 10.06 -18.82
N ARG A 81 -24.45 9.24 -19.83
CA ARG A 81 -25.19 9.19 -21.10
C ARG A 81 -26.60 8.61 -20.94
N GLN A 82 -26.79 7.63 -20.05
CA GLN A 82 -28.10 7.02 -19.81
C GLN A 82 -29.07 7.96 -19.08
N VAL A 83 -28.58 8.77 -18.13
CA VAL A 83 -29.41 9.73 -17.39
C VAL A 83 -29.97 10.82 -18.30
N GLY A 84 -29.20 11.25 -19.32
CA GLY A 84 -29.66 12.24 -20.31
C GLY A 84 -30.63 11.70 -21.37
N GLN A 85 -30.53 10.43 -21.77
CA GLN A 85 -31.38 9.84 -22.82
C GLN A 85 -32.76 9.38 -22.33
N LEU A 86 -32.93 9.12 -21.04
CA LEU A 86 -34.17 8.56 -20.49
C LEU A 86 -35.07 9.57 -19.76
N GLY A 87 -34.68 10.84 -19.65
CA GLY A 87 -35.51 11.87 -18.98
C GLY A 87 -35.88 11.51 -17.53
N LEU A 88 -35.10 10.63 -16.89
CA LEU A 88 -35.31 10.24 -15.51
C LEU A 88 -34.68 11.31 -14.63
N SER A 89 -35.53 12.21 -14.11
CA SER A 89 -35.12 13.07 -12.99
C SER A 89 -34.62 12.17 -11.86
N ALA A 90 -33.57 12.61 -11.16
CA ALA A 90 -32.90 11.89 -10.09
C ALA A 90 -33.77 11.67 -8.82
N ALA A 91 -35.09 11.55 -8.97
CA ALA A 91 -36.08 11.41 -7.91
C ALA A 91 -37.14 10.35 -8.24
N SER A 92 -36.76 9.23 -8.87
CA SER A 92 -37.58 8.02 -8.77
C SER A 92 -37.30 7.35 -7.42
N THR A 93 -38.17 7.66 -6.47
CA THR A 93 -38.14 7.29 -5.04
C THR A 93 -38.09 5.78 -4.80
N GLU A 94 -38.39 4.97 -5.82
CA GLU A 94 -38.44 3.51 -5.71
C GLU A 94 -37.05 2.86 -5.60
N ASN A 95 -36.02 3.44 -6.22
CA ASN A 95 -34.67 2.85 -6.19
C ASN A 95 -33.85 3.25 -4.94
N MET A 96 -34.24 4.32 -4.25
CA MET A 96 -33.56 4.77 -3.03
C MET A 96 -33.81 3.81 -1.85
N GLY A 97 -34.96 3.14 -1.81
CA GLY A 97 -35.27 2.15 -0.77
C GLY A 97 -34.34 0.93 -0.82
N LEU A 98 -34.10 0.40 -2.03
CA LEU A 98 -33.21 -0.75 -2.24
C LEU A 98 -31.75 -0.40 -1.95
N LEU A 99 -31.29 0.78 -2.37
CA LEU A 99 -29.93 1.24 -2.09
C LEU A 99 -29.69 1.49 -0.59
N ASN A 100 -30.67 2.06 0.11
CA ASN A 100 -30.56 2.26 1.55
C ASN A 100 -30.63 0.93 2.32
N ALA A 101 -31.46 -0.03 1.88
CA ALA A 101 -31.51 -1.37 2.44
C ALA A 101 -30.18 -2.12 2.23
N LEU A 102 -29.55 -1.99 1.06
CA LEU A 102 -28.24 -2.57 0.79
C LEU A 102 -27.15 -1.94 1.66
N LYS A 103 -27.11 -0.61 1.76
CA LYS A 103 -26.18 0.11 2.64
C LYS A 103 -26.33 -0.28 4.10
N SER A 104 -27.57 -0.46 4.58
CA SER A 104 -27.87 -0.91 5.95
C SER A 104 -27.44 -2.35 6.21
N LYS A 105 -27.60 -3.26 5.24
CA LYS A 105 -27.12 -4.64 5.34
C LYS A 105 -25.59 -4.72 5.36
N MET A 106 -24.93 -3.90 4.55
CA MET A 106 -23.46 -3.84 4.50
C MET A 106 -22.87 -3.25 5.78
N SER A 107 -23.51 -2.24 6.40
CA SER A 107 -23.07 -1.70 7.68
C SER A 107 -23.34 -2.62 8.87
N ALA A 108 -24.38 -3.46 8.81
CA ALA A 108 -24.61 -4.51 9.81
C ALA A 108 -23.53 -5.61 9.75
N TRP A 109 -23.08 -5.97 8.55
CA TRP A 109 -21.98 -6.91 8.34
C TRP A 109 -20.62 -6.40 8.82
N ALA A 110 -20.42 -5.08 8.84
CA ALA A 110 -19.16 -4.47 9.26
C ALA A 110 -18.99 -4.34 10.79
N ASN A 111 -20.03 -4.67 11.58
CA ASN A 111 -20.03 -4.60 13.05
C ASN A 111 -20.14 -5.99 13.72
N LEU A 112 -19.94 -7.07 12.95
CA LEU A 112 -19.69 -8.43 13.42
C LEU A 112 -18.18 -8.69 13.44
#